data_AF-A0A6N2YED6-F1
#
_entry.id   AF-A0A6N2YED6-F1
#
_cell.length_a   1.000
_cell.length_b   1.000
_cell.length_c   1.000
_cell.angle_alpha   90.00
_cell.angle_beta   90.00
_cell.angle_gamma   90.00
#
_symmetry.space_group_name_H-M   'P 1'
#
loop_
_entity.id
_entity.type
_entity.pdbx_description
1 polymer ?
#
loop_
_entity_poly.entity_id
_entity_poly.type
_entity_poly.pdbx_seq_one_letter_code
_entity_poly.pdbx_strand_id
1 'polypeptide(L)'
;MNCKLGKFKYIYLTGHAFFYQACIIAVVLTTTGMNNVLMIAVGGLFLGMCGSVFPAIIQPFTKQITGTDDVALAHTGNFGYMIAGYIGKWFGNKNKSTEDINFPKGLAFLRDSTVSIALTMMVVYLTVALFTGSTYIETKLSAGTNFIVFSLQQAGTFAAGVYIILAGVRMILAEIIPAFKGISERLVPNSKPGLDCPIVFPYAPNAVLIGFFSSFLGGIVSLIIMALTGTTIVIPGVVPHFFCGATSAVYGNATGGIRGAVLGSFVQGVVISFMPLFLMPLVSNLGFTGSTFSDTDYGIIGLLLGQSSRMGGQIAVIAVIAVVGITMFLLTAVSAKNKGKDEEAA
;
A
#
# COMPACT_ATOMS: atom_id res chain seq x y z
N MET A 1 1.21 17.77 -16.08
CA MET A 1 2.43 18.54 -16.37
C MET A 1 3.71 17.79 -15.96
N ASN A 2 3.74 17.22 -14.74
CA ASN A 2 4.87 16.45 -14.19
C ASN A 2 5.37 15.32 -15.11
N CYS A 3 4.49 14.49 -15.67
CA CYS A 3 4.93 13.38 -16.53
C CYS A 3 5.40 13.81 -17.93
N LYS A 4 4.95 14.96 -18.44
CA LYS A 4 5.29 15.39 -19.79
C LYS A 4 6.70 16.01 -19.83
N LEU A 5 7.03 16.81 -18.81
CA LEU A 5 8.27 17.58 -18.73
C LEU A 5 9.27 17.06 -17.68
N GLY A 6 8.84 16.21 -16.76
CA GLY A 6 9.61 15.75 -15.59
C GLY A 6 10.21 14.35 -15.71
N LYS A 7 11.16 14.04 -14.80
CA LYS A 7 11.72 12.68 -14.62
C LYS A 7 10.67 11.66 -14.17
N PHE A 8 9.63 12.14 -13.48
CA PHE A 8 8.57 11.33 -12.87
C PHE A 8 7.52 10.98 -13.94
N LYS A 9 7.63 9.80 -14.54
CA LYS A 9 6.80 9.36 -15.67
C LYS A 9 5.64 8.45 -15.24
N TYR A 10 5.00 8.74 -14.11
CA TYR A 10 3.98 7.87 -13.50
C TYR A 10 2.61 8.52 -13.53
N ILE A 11 1.62 7.84 -14.08
CA ILE A 11 0.24 8.32 -14.12
C ILE A 11 -0.58 7.52 -13.12
N TYR A 12 -1.03 8.16 -12.04
CA TYR A 12 -1.80 7.53 -10.97
C TYR A 12 -3.23 7.23 -11.45
N LEU A 13 -3.54 5.96 -11.74
CA LEU A 13 -4.84 5.54 -12.29
C LEU A 13 -5.77 4.89 -11.26
N THR A 14 -5.31 4.71 -10.02
CA THR A 14 -6.15 4.18 -8.92
C THR A 14 -7.09 5.28 -8.39
N GLY A 15 -8.18 5.53 -9.12
CA GLY A 15 -9.05 6.70 -8.92
C GLY A 15 -9.62 6.83 -7.51
N HIS A 16 -10.12 5.74 -6.91
CA HIS A 16 -10.71 5.79 -5.57
C HIS A 16 -9.66 6.15 -4.49
N ALA A 17 -8.45 5.59 -4.58
CA ALA A 17 -7.35 5.88 -3.66
C ALA A 17 -6.86 7.33 -3.83
N PHE A 18 -6.78 7.80 -5.07
CA PHE A 18 -6.40 9.19 -5.36
C PHE A 18 -7.45 10.18 -4.86
N PHE A 19 -8.73 9.81 -4.94
CA PHE A 19 -9.83 10.58 -4.34
C PHE A 19 -9.72 10.66 -2.82
N TYR A 20 -9.42 9.55 -2.14
CA TYR A 20 -9.20 9.58 -0.68
C TYR A 20 -7.99 10.43 -0.27
N GLN A 21 -6.90 10.41 -1.05
CA GLN A 21 -5.77 11.33 -0.84
C GLN A 21 -6.21 12.80 -0.99
N ALA A 22 -7.02 13.11 -2.00
CA ALA A 22 -7.60 14.43 -2.18
C ALA A 22 -8.43 14.87 -0.97
N CYS A 23 -9.25 13.96 -0.41
CA CYS A 23 -10.04 14.24 0.79
C CYS A 23 -9.17 14.62 1.99
N ILE A 24 -8.10 13.86 2.28
CA ILE A 24 -7.21 14.17 3.40
C ILE A 24 -6.51 15.51 3.20
N ILE A 25 -6.01 15.79 1.98
CA ILE A 25 -5.39 17.07 1.67
C ILE A 25 -6.38 18.20 1.91
N ALA A 26 -7.60 18.09 1.36
CA ALA A 26 -8.63 19.11 1.53
C ALA A 26 -8.96 19.33 3.02
N VAL A 27 -9.21 18.25 3.76
CA VAL A 27 -9.46 18.25 5.21
C VAL A 27 -8.38 19.02 5.96
N VAL A 28 -7.10 18.71 5.71
CA VAL A 28 -6.00 19.42 6.38
C VAL A 28 -5.95 20.89 5.98
N LEU A 29 -6.16 21.20 4.70
CA LEU A 29 -6.12 22.58 4.21
C LEU A 29 -7.28 23.45 4.74
N THR A 30 -8.42 22.89 5.10
CA THR A 30 -9.51 23.67 5.75
C THR A 30 -9.05 24.37 7.04
N THR A 31 -8.06 23.79 7.73
CA THR A 31 -7.53 24.35 8.98
C THR A 31 -6.59 25.54 8.78
N THR A 32 -6.20 25.86 7.53
CA THR A 32 -5.17 26.85 7.22
C THR A 32 -5.71 28.27 7.03
N GLY A 33 -7.04 28.44 6.95
CA GLY A 33 -7.69 29.71 6.62
C GLY A 33 -7.67 30.09 5.13
N MET A 34 -7.23 29.18 4.24
CA MET A 34 -7.31 29.40 2.80
C MET A 34 -8.77 29.52 2.33
N ASN A 35 -9.01 30.39 1.36
CA ASN A 35 -10.28 30.39 0.63
C ASN A 35 -10.40 29.16 -0.29
N ASN A 36 -11.62 28.87 -0.77
CA ASN A 36 -11.89 27.68 -1.57
C ASN A 36 -11.03 27.58 -2.84
N VAL A 37 -10.82 28.70 -3.53
CA VAL A 37 -10.06 28.72 -4.79
C VAL A 37 -8.59 28.38 -4.55
N LEU A 38 -7.98 29.00 -3.54
CA LEU A 38 -6.59 28.76 -3.18
C LEU A 38 -6.40 27.33 -2.66
N MET A 39 -7.34 26.83 -1.84
CA MET A 39 -7.32 25.45 -1.35
C MET A 39 -7.38 24.43 -2.50
N ILE A 40 -8.27 24.63 -3.48
CA ILE A 40 -8.38 23.76 -4.66
C ILE A 40 -7.08 23.80 -5.48
N ALA A 41 -6.52 24.99 -5.71
CA ALA A 41 -5.30 25.14 -6.49
C ALA A 41 -4.08 24.50 -5.79
N VAL A 42 -3.87 24.81 -4.51
CA VAL A 42 -2.74 24.31 -3.71
C VAL A 42 -2.87 22.81 -3.44
N GLY A 43 -4.05 22.37 -3.03
CA GLY A 43 -4.34 20.95 -2.77
C GLY A 43 -4.27 20.10 -4.03
N GLY A 44 -4.84 20.57 -5.14
CA GLY A 44 -4.76 19.89 -6.43
C GLY A 44 -3.34 19.80 -6.97
N LEU A 45 -2.54 20.86 -6.81
CA LEU A 45 -1.13 20.86 -7.18
C LEU A 45 -0.34 19.82 -6.35
N PHE A 46 -0.51 19.82 -5.03
CA PHE A 46 0.18 18.89 -4.15
C PHE A 46 -0.26 17.44 -4.40
N LEU A 47 -1.55 17.19 -4.59
CA LEU A 47 -2.07 15.87 -4.98
C LEU A 47 -1.43 15.39 -6.29
N GLY A 48 -1.30 16.25 -7.29
CA GLY A 48 -0.61 15.95 -8.54
C GLY A 48 0.89 15.66 -8.38
N MET A 49 1.55 16.27 -7.39
CA MET A 49 2.93 15.93 -7.01
C MET A 49 3.00 14.55 -6.37
N CYS A 50 2.14 14.26 -5.38
CA CYS A 50 2.04 12.94 -4.74
C CYS A 50 1.82 11.82 -5.76
N GLY A 51 0.90 12.02 -6.70
CA GLY A 51 0.58 11.06 -7.75
C GLY A 51 1.75 10.71 -8.68
N SER A 52 2.77 11.58 -8.76
CA SER A 52 4.00 11.32 -9.52
C SER A 52 5.15 10.82 -8.64
N VAL A 53 5.28 11.34 -7.41
CA VAL A 53 6.41 11.05 -6.52
C VAL A 53 6.26 9.71 -5.83
N PHE A 54 5.07 9.38 -5.30
CA PHE A 54 4.92 8.17 -4.49
C PHE A 54 5.17 6.88 -5.30
N PRO A 55 4.62 6.73 -6.53
CA PRO A 55 4.99 5.60 -7.38
C PRO A 55 6.50 5.55 -7.69
N ALA A 56 7.13 6.71 -7.86
CA ALA A 56 8.55 6.80 -8.20
C ALA A 56 9.48 6.30 -7.10
N ILE A 57 9.11 6.52 -5.84
CA ILE A 57 9.89 6.09 -4.66
C ILE A 57 10.02 4.56 -4.65
N ILE A 58 8.96 3.86 -5.03
CA ILE A 58 8.91 2.41 -4.97
C ILE A 58 9.23 1.72 -6.30
N GLN A 59 9.24 2.45 -7.42
CA GLN A 59 9.48 1.88 -8.75
C GLN A 59 10.73 1.01 -8.87
N PRO A 60 11.89 1.32 -8.25
CA PRO A 60 13.04 0.42 -8.30
C PRO A 60 12.74 -0.99 -7.80
N PHE A 61 11.91 -1.11 -6.75
CA PHE A 61 11.44 -2.39 -6.23
C PHE A 61 10.36 -2.99 -7.13
N THR A 62 9.42 -2.18 -7.64
CA THR A 62 8.39 -2.63 -8.59
C THR A 62 9.02 -3.33 -9.80
N LYS A 63 10.05 -2.72 -10.41
CA LYS A 63 10.79 -3.31 -11.53
C LYS A 63 11.44 -4.65 -11.19
N GLN A 64 11.94 -4.78 -9.96
CA GLN A 64 12.52 -6.03 -9.49
C GLN A 64 11.48 -7.14 -9.33
N ILE A 65 10.24 -6.78 -8.99
CA ILE A 65 9.12 -7.71 -8.85
C ILE A 65 8.57 -8.10 -10.22
N THR A 66 8.31 -7.11 -11.09
CA THR A 66 7.64 -7.31 -12.37
C THR A 66 8.58 -7.80 -13.48
N GLY A 67 9.88 -7.56 -13.33
CA GLY A 67 10.89 -7.84 -14.36
C GLY A 67 10.92 -6.82 -15.50
N THR A 68 9.98 -5.88 -15.56
CA THR A 68 9.88 -4.84 -16.59
C THR A 68 9.59 -3.47 -15.98
N ASP A 69 9.76 -2.41 -16.77
CA ASP A 69 9.44 -1.02 -16.36
C ASP A 69 8.15 -0.50 -17.03
N ASP A 70 7.24 -1.41 -17.40
CA ASP A 70 6.04 -1.06 -18.20
C ASP A 70 4.86 -0.59 -17.33
N VAL A 71 4.88 -0.93 -16.04
CA VAL A 71 3.84 -0.57 -15.06
C VAL A 71 4.45 -0.01 -13.79
N ALA A 72 3.67 0.77 -13.06
CA ALA A 72 4.02 1.25 -11.74
C ALA A 72 2.94 0.90 -10.73
N LEU A 73 3.32 0.82 -9.45
CA LEU A 73 2.37 0.73 -8.35
C LEU A 73 2.02 2.13 -7.88
N ALA A 74 0.73 2.42 -7.78
CA ALA A 74 0.18 3.69 -7.36
C ALA A 74 -1.01 3.44 -6.42
N HIS A 75 -0.70 3.24 -5.15
CA HIS A 75 -1.67 3.00 -4.08
C HIS A 75 -1.41 3.93 -2.88
N THR A 76 -2.05 3.72 -1.74
CA THR A 76 -1.96 4.58 -0.55
C THR A 76 -0.95 4.11 0.50
N GLY A 77 -0.21 3.04 0.21
CA GLY A 77 0.79 2.46 1.10
C GLY A 77 2.23 2.50 0.57
N ASN A 78 2.56 3.34 -0.42
CA ASN A 78 3.88 3.33 -1.08
C ASN A 78 5.04 3.46 -0.07
N PHE A 79 4.92 4.33 0.95
CA PHE A 79 5.98 4.46 1.96
C PHE A 79 6.13 3.20 2.82
N GLY A 80 5.04 2.52 3.16
CA GLY A 80 5.07 1.22 3.83
C GLY A 80 5.76 0.15 2.98
N TYR A 81 5.49 0.12 1.67
CA TYR A 81 6.10 -0.83 0.74
C TYR A 81 7.60 -0.56 0.57
N MET A 82 7.98 0.72 0.53
CA MET A 82 9.38 1.15 0.54
C MET A 82 10.10 0.65 1.80
N ILE A 83 9.51 0.87 2.98
CA ILE A 83 10.08 0.40 4.26
C ILE A 83 10.27 -1.12 4.20
N ALA A 84 9.26 -1.87 3.75
CA ALA A 84 9.35 -3.32 3.64
C ALA A 84 10.46 -3.78 2.67
N GLY A 85 10.62 -3.10 1.53
CA GLY A 85 11.71 -3.35 0.58
C GLY A 85 13.10 -3.10 1.19
N TYR A 86 13.27 -2.06 2.00
CA TYR A 86 14.54 -1.82 2.69
C TYR A 86 14.80 -2.80 3.82
N ILE A 87 13.78 -3.16 4.61
CA ILE A 87 13.90 -4.20 5.64
C ILE A 87 14.31 -5.53 5.00
N GLY A 88 13.70 -5.90 3.86
CA GLY A 88 14.11 -7.08 3.10
C GLY A 88 15.56 -7.00 2.61
N LYS A 89 15.99 -5.83 2.11
CA LYS A 89 17.38 -5.62 1.66
C LYS A 89 18.40 -5.72 2.80
N TRP A 90 18.08 -5.23 3.99
CA TRP A 90 19.03 -5.17 5.12
C TRP A 90 19.06 -6.44 5.97
N PHE A 91 17.90 -7.06 6.18
CA PHE A 91 17.77 -8.19 7.12
C PHE A 91 17.36 -9.50 6.45
N GLY A 92 17.04 -9.47 5.15
CA GLY A 92 16.58 -10.63 4.41
C GLY A 92 17.69 -11.46 3.77
N ASN A 93 17.27 -12.50 3.05
CA ASN A 93 18.12 -13.32 2.20
C ASN A 93 17.38 -13.60 0.87
N LYS A 94 17.83 -12.93 -0.20
CA LYS A 94 17.21 -13.00 -1.53
C LYS A 94 17.22 -14.41 -2.15
N ASN A 95 18.12 -15.30 -1.72
CA ASN A 95 18.24 -16.66 -2.26
C ASN A 95 17.16 -17.63 -1.76
N LYS A 96 16.27 -17.18 -0.86
CA LYS A 96 15.20 -18.01 -0.29
C LYS A 96 13.87 -17.31 -0.48
N SER A 97 13.35 -17.30 -1.72
CA SER A 97 12.03 -16.70 -2.00
C SER A 97 10.91 -17.48 -1.31
N THR A 98 9.80 -16.79 -1.00
CA THR A 98 8.54 -17.44 -0.61
C THR A 98 7.98 -18.33 -1.70
N GLU A 99 8.35 -18.07 -2.95
CA GLU A 99 7.88 -18.83 -4.12
C GLU A 99 8.72 -20.09 -4.36
N ASP A 100 9.90 -20.21 -3.74
CA ASP A 100 10.80 -21.37 -3.87
C ASP A 100 10.55 -22.46 -2.79
N ILE A 101 9.45 -22.32 -2.02
CA ILE A 101 9.12 -23.26 -0.95
C ILE A 101 8.75 -24.62 -1.55
N ASN A 102 9.63 -25.60 -1.34
CA ASN A 102 9.42 -26.96 -1.79
C ASN A 102 8.68 -27.79 -0.73
N PHE A 103 7.45 -28.19 -1.03
CA PHE A 103 6.69 -29.11 -0.18
C PHE A 103 7.10 -30.58 -0.43
N PRO A 104 7.12 -31.42 0.62
CA PRO A 104 7.33 -32.86 0.47
C PRO A 104 6.21 -33.49 -0.37
N LYS A 105 6.46 -34.66 -0.98
CA LYS A 105 5.54 -35.29 -1.97
C LYS A 105 4.08 -35.40 -1.49
N GLY A 106 3.84 -35.73 -0.23
CA GLY A 106 2.48 -35.84 0.34
C GLY A 106 1.75 -34.50 0.52
N LEU A 107 2.48 -33.38 0.52
CA LEU A 107 1.94 -32.02 0.64
C LEU A 107 2.09 -31.24 -0.67
N ALA A 108 2.32 -31.92 -1.79
CA ALA A 108 2.55 -31.27 -3.08
C ALA A 108 1.37 -30.39 -3.53
N PHE A 109 0.15 -30.68 -3.06
CA PHE A 109 -1.03 -29.84 -3.32
C PHE A 109 -0.91 -28.42 -2.72
N LEU A 110 -0.07 -28.21 -1.69
CA LEU A 110 0.21 -26.88 -1.13
C LEU A 110 1.00 -25.98 -2.08
N ARG A 111 1.52 -26.52 -3.20
CA ARG A 111 2.07 -25.72 -4.29
C ARG A 111 0.99 -24.93 -5.03
N ASP A 112 -0.25 -25.39 -5.00
CA ASP A 112 -1.36 -24.60 -5.49
C ASP A 112 -1.66 -23.48 -4.48
N SER A 113 -1.43 -22.24 -4.92
CA SER A 113 -1.61 -21.07 -4.05
C SER A 113 -3.05 -20.95 -3.52
N THR A 114 -4.07 -21.33 -4.30
CA THR A 114 -5.47 -21.25 -3.87
C THR A 114 -5.77 -22.27 -2.78
N VAL A 115 -5.25 -23.49 -2.92
CA VAL A 115 -5.38 -24.52 -1.87
C VAL A 115 -4.63 -24.11 -0.60
N SER A 116 -3.41 -23.58 -0.75
CA SER A 116 -2.61 -23.06 0.37
C SER A 116 -3.31 -21.92 1.12
N ILE A 117 -3.92 -20.97 0.38
CA ILE A 117 -4.75 -19.89 0.93
C ILE A 117 -5.93 -20.45 1.71
N ALA A 118 -6.71 -21.36 1.12
CA ALA A 118 -7.90 -21.93 1.76
C ALA A 118 -7.55 -22.63 3.08
N LEU A 119 -6.49 -23.44 3.10
CA LEU A 119 -6.07 -24.16 4.30
C LEU A 119 -5.54 -23.22 5.38
N THR A 120 -4.77 -22.20 4.99
CA THR A 120 -4.26 -21.23 5.94
C THR A 120 -5.40 -20.42 6.57
N MET A 121 -6.36 -19.99 5.76
CA MET A 121 -7.55 -19.28 6.26
C MET A 121 -8.47 -20.16 7.09
N MET A 122 -8.55 -21.45 6.77
CA MET A 122 -9.31 -22.40 7.58
C MET A 122 -8.77 -22.43 9.02
N VAL A 123 -7.45 -22.56 9.19
CA VAL A 123 -6.84 -22.53 10.53
C VAL A 123 -7.18 -21.24 11.27
N VAL A 124 -7.14 -20.11 10.58
CA VAL A 124 -7.38 -18.78 11.17
C VAL A 124 -8.85 -18.60 11.55
N TYR A 125 -9.78 -18.85 10.63
CA TYR A 125 -11.22 -18.73 10.92
C TYR A 125 -11.65 -19.69 12.01
N LEU A 126 -11.15 -20.93 12.04
CA LEU A 126 -11.43 -21.86 13.13
C LEU A 126 -10.89 -21.35 14.46
N THR A 127 -9.67 -20.81 14.48
CA THR A 127 -9.08 -20.24 15.70
C THR A 127 -9.94 -19.09 16.22
N VAL A 128 -10.27 -18.11 15.37
CA VAL A 128 -11.12 -16.97 15.75
C VAL A 128 -12.51 -17.43 16.17
N ALA A 129 -13.07 -18.45 15.52
CA ALA A 129 -14.37 -18.98 15.84
C ALA A 129 -14.43 -19.64 17.22
N LEU A 130 -13.35 -20.33 17.63
CA LEU A 130 -13.22 -20.90 18.98
C LEU A 130 -13.24 -19.81 20.06
N PHE A 131 -12.54 -18.69 19.85
CA PHE A 131 -12.56 -17.56 20.79
C PHE A 131 -13.90 -16.81 20.80
N THR A 132 -14.57 -16.72 19.65
CA THR A 132 -15.87 -16.05 19.53
C THR A 132 -16.98 -16.88 20.19
N GLY A 133 -16.85 -18.20 20.19
CA GLY A 133 -17.80 -19.14 20.77
C GLY A 133 -18.90 -19.56 19.78
N SER A 134 -19.25 -20.85 19.82
CA SER A 134 -20.22 -21.45 18.90
C SER A 134 -21.60 -20.78 18.98
N THR A 135 -22.09 -20.51 20.20
CA THR A 135 -23.41 -19.89 20.41
C THR A 135 -23.54 -18.53 19.73
N TYR A 136 -22.51 -17.69 19.82
CA TYR A 136 -22.54 -16.37 19.20
C TYR A 136 -22.58 -16.49 17.67
N ILE A 137 -21.72 -17.35 17.10
CA ILE A 137 -21.65 -17.57 15.66
C ILE A 137 -22.98 -18.11 15.14
N GLU A 138 -23.49 -19.17 15.76
CA GLU A 138 -24.70 -19.88 15.33
C GLU A 138 -25.95 -19.00 15.40
N THR A 139 -26.03 -18.13 16.41
CA THR A 139 -27.21 -17.27 16.61
C THR A 139 -27.11 -15.91 15.91
N LYS A 140 -25.90 -15.39 15.63
CA LYS A 140 -25.72 -14.02 15.12
C LYS A 140 -25.05 -13.91 13.76
N LEU A 141 -24.23 -14.89 13.35
CA LEU A 141 -23.38 -14.76 12.16
C LEU A 141 -23.66 -15.80 11.07
N SER A 142 -23.95 -17.05 11.45
CA SER A 142 -24.03 -18.17 10.50
C SER A 142 -25.46 -18.59 10.15
N ALA A 143 -26.47 -17.84 10.62
CA ALA A 143 -27.89 -18.14 10.44
C ALA A 143 -28.27 -19.59 10.84
N GLY A 144 -27.73 -20.07 11.97
CA GLY A 144 -27.98 -21.43 12.48
C GLY A 144 -27.06 -22.52 11.93
N THR A 145 -26.14 -22.20 11.00
CA THR A 145 -25.15 -23.17 10.51
C THR A 145 -24.09 -23.43 11.57
N ASN A 146 -23.70 -24.69 11.78
CA ASN A 146 -22.65 -25.05 12.74
C ASN A 146 -21.38 -24.21 12.58
N PHE A 147 -20.80 -23.74 13.69
CA PHE A 147 -19.69 -22.77 13.66
C PHE A 147 -18.44 -23.28 12.92
N ILE A 148 -18.16 -24.59 12.94
CA ILE A 148 -17.02 -25.19 12.22
C ILE A 148 -17.29 -25.13 10.71
N VAL A 149 -18.47 -25.57 10.28
CA VAL A 149 -18.88 -25.55 8.87
C VAL A 149 -18.88 -24.11 8.34
N PHE A 150 -19.41 -23.17 9.12
CA PHE A 150 -19.39 -21.75 8.77
C PHE A 150 -17.95 -21.23 8.61
N SER A 151 -17.04 -21.59 9.52
CA SER A 151 -15.63 -21.21 9.44
C SER A 151 -14.94 -21.76 8.18
N LEU A 152 -15.24 -23.00 7.81
CA LEU A 152 -14.76 -23.62 6.57
C LEU A 152 -15.29 -22.90 5.33
N GLN A 153 -16.57 -22.53 5.33
CA GLN A 153 -17.18 -21.74 4.26
C GLN A 153 -16.50 -20.37 4.13
N GLN A 154 -16.28 -19.65 5.23
CA GLN A 154 -15.60 -18.35 5.21
C GLN A 154 -14.16 -18.46 4.69
N ALA A 155 -13.43 -19.51 5.09
CA ALA A 155 -12.08 -19.77 4.57
C ALA A 155 -12.08 -20.03 3.06
N GLY A 156 -13.04 -20.85 2.57
CA GLY A 156 -13.22 -21.10 1.14
C GLY A 156 -13.62 -19.84 0.36
N THR A 157 -14.53 -19.03 0.90
CA THR A 157 -14.95 -17.75 0.29
C THR A 157 -13.78 -16.77 0.20
N PHE A 158 -12.93 -16.70 1.23
CA PHE A 158 -11.72 -15.88 1.19
C PHE A 158 -10.78 -16.34 0.08
N ALA A 159 -10.49 -17.65 0.01
CA ALA A 159 -9.63 -18.21 -1.02
C ALA A 159 -10.17 -17.97 -2.44
N ALA A 160 -11.48 -18.12 -2.64
CA ALA A 160 -12.15 -17.79 -3.89
C ALA A 160 -12.01 -16.30 -4.23
N GLY A 161 -12.17 -15.41 -3.25
CA GLY A 161 -11.96 -13.98 -3.42
C GLY A 161 -10.54 -13.64 -3.88
N VAL A 162 -9.52 -14.23 -3.24
CA VAL A 162 -8.12 -14.03 -3.65
C VAL A 162 -7.86 -14.60 -5.05
N TYR A 163 -8.42 -15.77 -5.37
CA TYR A 163 -8.32 -16.34 -6.72
C TYR A 163 -8.91 -15.39 -7.78
N ILE A 164 -10.09 -14.84 -7.54
CA ILE A 164 -10.74 -13.85 -8.43
C ILE A 164 -9.86 -12.60 -8.57
N ILE A 165 -9.25 -12.11 -7.49
CA ILE A 165 -8.31 -10.98 -7.54
C ILE A 165 -7.12 -11.32 -8.44
N LEU A 166 -6.47 -12.47 -8.23
CA LEU A 166 -5.29 -12.87 -9.02
C LEU A 166 -5.64 -13.03 -10.50
N ALA A 167 -6.78 -13.65 -10.82
CA ALA A 167 -7.26 -13.80 -12.20
C ALA A 167 -7.58 -12.45 -12.84
N GLY A 168 -8.32 -11.58 -12.15
CA GLY A 168 -8.70 -10.26 -12.63
C GLY A 168 -7.50 -9.35 -12.85
N VAL A 169 -6.51 -9.36 -11.95
CA VAL A 169 -5.28 -8.57 -12.08
C VAL A 169 -4.49 -9.01 -13.32
N ARG A 170 -4.33 -10.32 -13.55
CA ARG A 170 -3.63 -10.82 -14.74
C ARG A 170 -4.32 -10.36 -16.03
N MET A 171 -5.65 -10.41 -16.06
CA MET A 171 -6.44 -9.92 -17.19
C MET A 171 -6.25 -8.42 -17.42
N ILE A 172 -6.33 -7.60 -16.35
CA ILE A 172 -6.15 -6.15 -16.46
C ILE A 172 -4.73 -5.81 -16.94
N LEU A 173 -3.69 -6.48 -16.42
CA LEU A 173 -2.31 -6.23 -16.86
C LEU A 173 -2.12 -6.57 -18.35
N ALA A 174 -2.71 -7.66 -18.82
CA ALA A 174 -2.63 -8.09 -20.21
C ALA A 174 -3.24 -7.06 -21.18
N GLU A 175 -4.26 -6.31 -20.76
CA GLU A 175 -4.95 -5.33 -21.60
C GLU A 175 -4.44 -3.89 -21.40
N ILE A 176 -4.18 -3.48 -20.15
CA ILE A 176 -3.75 -2.11 -19.83
C ILE A 176 -2.35 -1.84 -20.36
N ILE A 177 -1.40 -2.79 -20.28
CA ILE A 177 -0.03 -2.54 -20.75
C ILE A 177 0.00 -2.22 -22.25
N PRO A 178 -0.59 -3.04 -23.15
CA PRO A 178 -0.67 -2.71 -24.57
C PRO A 178 -1.47 -1.44 -24.85
N ALA A 179 -2.62 -1.24 -24.19
CA ALA A 179 -3.45 -0.06 -24.40
C ALA A 179 -2.74 1.24 -23.99
N PHE A 180 -2.01 1.21 -22.87
CA PHE A 180 -1.30 2.38 -22.36
C PHE A 180 -0.06 2.71 -23.18
N LYS A 181 0.53 1.74 -23.89
CA LYS A 181 1.61 2.00 -24.84
C LYS A 181 1.20 3.04 -25.89
N GLY A 182 -0.01 2.96 -26.43
CA GLY A 182 -0.52 3.96 -27.39
C GLY A 182 -0.68 5.37 -26.79
N ILE A 183 -1.09 5.45 -25.51
CA ILE A 183 -1.14 6.73 -24.77
C ILE A 183 0.27 7.26 -24.53
N SER A 184 1.20 6.39 -24.15
CA SER A 184 2.60 6.73 -23.88
C SER A 184 3.29 7.24 -25.14
N GLU A 185 3.05 6.63 -26.30
CA GLU A 185 3.66 7.02 -27.57
C GLU A 185 3.13 8.36 -28.12
N ARG A 186 1.84 8.68 -27.91
CA ARG A 186 1.20 9.87 -28.50
C ARG A 186 1.01 11.06 -27.56
N LEU A 187 0.59 10.82 -26.31
CA LEU A 187 0.14 11.89 -25.40
C LEU A 187 1.19 12.24 -24.35
N VAL A 188 1.78 11.23 -23.70
CA VAL A 188 2.74 11.43 -22.61
C VAL A 188 3.92 10.46 -22.77
N PRO A 189 4.97 10.88 -23.52
CA PRO A 189 6.15 10.05 -23.81
C PRO A 189 6.76 9.41 -22.58
N ASN A 190 6.92 8.08 -22.66
CA ASN A 190 7.54 7.21 -21.65
C ASN A 190 6.77 7.13 -20.32
N SER A 191 5.50 7.54 -20.31
CA SER A 191 4.65 7.38 -19.14
C SER A 191 4.30 5.93 -18.87
N LYS A 192 4.10 5.64 -17.59
CA LYS A 192 3.77 4.33 -17.04
C LYS A 192 2.41 4.43 -16.33
N PRO A 193 1.49 3.48 -16.57
CA PRO A 193 0.26 3.40 -15.82
C PRO A 193 0.58 2.96 -14.39
N GLY A 194 0.23 3.80 -13.43
CA GLY A 194 0.27 3.52 -12.01
C GLY A 194 -1.04 2.86 -11.59
N LEU A 195 -0.99 1.59 -11.22
CA LEU A 195 -2.16 0.77 -10.88
C LEU A 195 -2.16 0.39 -9.40
N ASP A 196 -3.30 -0.14 -8.96
CA ASP A 196 -3.55 -0.49 -7.56
C ASP A 196 -2.60 -1.57 -7.05
N CYS A 197 -2.42 -1.66 -5.73
CA CYS A 197 -1.48 -2.57 -5.08
C CYS A 197 -1.62 -4.06 -5.45
N PRO A 198 -2.81 -4.62 -5.81
CA PRO A 198 -2.90 -6.02 -6.21
C PRO A 198 -2.12 -6.35 -7.49
N ILE A 199 -1.66 -5.37 -8.29
CA ILE A 199 -0.86 -5.66 -9.49
C ILE A 199 0.38 -6.50 -9.23
N VAL A 200 0.94 -6.43 -8.01
CA VAL A 200 2.13 -7.21 -7.66
C VAL A 200 1.80 -8.60 -7.10
N PHE A 201 0.54 -8.89 -6.78
CA PHE A 201 0.15 -10.15 -6.13
C PHE A 201 0.39 -11.39 -7.01
N PRO A 202 0.14 -11.37 -8.34
CA PRO A 202 0.41 -12.51 -9.19
C PRO A 202 1.89 -12.91 -9.27
N TYR A 203 2.82 -12.01 -8.91
CA TYR A 203 4.26 -12.24 -8.98
C TYR A 203 4.82 -12.95 -7.74
N ALA A 204 4.16 -12.84 -6.58
CA ALA A 204 4.52 -13.61 -5.39
C ALA A 204 3.27 -13.95 -4.53
N PRO A 205 2.41 -14.87 -5.00
CA PRO A 205 1.17 -15.21 -4.29
C PRO A 205 1.39 -15.79 -2.89
N ASN A 206 2.47 -16.53 -2.63
CA ASN A 206 2.73 -17.03 -1.28
C ASN A 206 3.13 -15.88 -0.34
N ALA A 207 3.88 -14.89 -0.84
CA ALA A 207 4.21 -13.69 -0.06
C ALA A 207 2.95 -12.90 0.37
N VAL A 208 1.90 -12.85 -0.45
CA VAL A 208 0.63 -12.15 -0.14
C VAL A 208 0.04 -12.64 1.18
N LEU A 209 -0.07 -13.95 1.36
CA LEU A 209 -0.59 -14.53 2.60
C LEU A 209 0.31 -14.27 3.80
N ILE A 210 1.61 -14.53 3.65
CA ILE A 210 2.60 -14.32 4.71
C ILE A 210 2.55 -12.86 5.16
N GLY A 211 2.42 -11.93 4.21
CA GLY A 211 2.31 -10.51 4.45
C GLY A 211 1.08 -10.10 5.22
N PHE A 212 -0.08 -10.65 4.86
CA PHE A 212 -1.31 -10.39 5.60
C PHE A 212 -1.16 -10.77 7.08
N PHE A 213 -0.74 -12.00 7.37
CA PHE A 213 -0.62 -12.46 8.77
C PHE A 213 0.46 -11.74 9.53
N SER A 214 1.62 -11.53 8.92
CA SER A 214 2.72 -10.88 9.59
C SER A 214 2.45 -9.39 9.83
N SER A 215 1.77 -8.70 8.90
CA SER A 215 1.31 -7.33 9.10
C SER A 215 0.21 -7.26 10.17
N PHE A 216 -0.77 -8.17 10.13
CA PHE A 216 -1.85 -8.23 11.13
C PHE A 216 -1.31 -8.51 12.53
N LEU A 217 -0.32 -9.40 12.66
CA LEU A 217 0.40 -9.62 13.92
C LEU A 217 1.13 -8.36 14.39
N GLY A 218 1.77 -7.62 13.48
CA GLY A 218 2.33 -6.29 13.78
C GLY A 218 1.28 -5.31 14.31
N GLY A 219 0.06 -5.37 13.77
CA GLY A 219 -1.07 -4.60 14.27
C GLY A 219 -1.54 -5.02 15.67
N ILE A 220 -1.64 -6.33 15.94
CA ILE A 220 -1.97 -6.84 17.29
C ILE A 220 -0.90 -6.41 18.31
N VAL A 221 0.38 -6.53 17.96
CA VAL A 221 1.48 -6.08 18.83
C VAL A 221 1.36 -4.58 19.10
N SER A 222 1.05 -3.78 18.09
CA SER A 222 0.85 -2.34 18.23
C SER A 222 -0.34 -2.00 19.13
N LEU A 223 -1.45 -2.73 19.00
CA LEU A 223 -2.62 -2.61 19.88
C LEU A 223 -2.25 -2.89 21.34
N ILE A 224 -1.47 -3.95 21.61
CA ILE A 224 -1.01 -4.26 22.96
C ILE A 224 -0.12 -3.14 23.51
N ILE A 225 0.80 -2.62 22.69
CA ILE A 225 1.66 -1.49 23.08
C ILE A 225 0.80 -0.25 23.42
N MET A 226 -0.21 0.07 22.62
CA MET A 226 -1.12 1.18 22.88
C MET A 226 -1.89 0.99 24.19
N ALA A 227 -2.38 -0.23 24.45
CA ALA A 227 -3.08 -0.56 25.69
C ALA A 227 -2.16 -0.41 26.92
N LEU A 228 -0.92 -0.90 26.85
CA LEU A 228 0.06 -0.80 27.94
C LEU A 228 0.54 0.63 28.19
N THR A 229 0.61 1.46 27.16
CA THR A 229 1.03 2.86 27.25
C THR A 229 -0.12 3.83 27.57
N GLY A 230 -1.37 3.36 27.60
CA GLY A 230 -2.54 4.17 27.88
C GLY A 230 -2.90 5.17 26.77
N THR A 231 -2.40 4.96 25.54
CA THR A 231 -2.76 5.80 24.39
C THR A 231 -4.07 5.34 23.76
N THR A 232 -4.61 6.10 22.81
CA THR A 232 -5.78 5.66 22.02
C THR A 232 -5.52 4.32 21.36
N ILE A 233 -6.42 3.37 21.55
CA ILE A 233 -6.29 2.02 20.97
C ILE A 233 -6.84 2.03 19.55
N VAL A 234 -5.95 1.77 18.59
CA VAL A 234 -6.32 1.57 17.18
C VAL A 234 -6.57 0.08 16.97
N ILE A 235 -7.78 -0.26 16.53
CA ILE A 235 -8.13 -1.64 16.20
C ILE A 235 -7.55 -1.99 14.82
N PRO A 236 -6.72 -3.03 14.69
CA PRO A 236 -6.16 -3.47 13.41
C PRO A 236 -7.26 -3.82 12.39
N GLY A 237 -7.33 -3.07 11.30
CA GLY A 237 -8.29 -3.32 10.22
C GLY A 237 -7.82 -4.44 9.29
N VAL A 238 -8.68 -5.44 9.05
CA VAL A 238 -8.35 -6.59 8.18
C VAL A 238 -8.00 -6.15 6.76
N VAL A 239 -8.75 -5.21 6.18
CA VAL A 239 -8.54 -4.74 4.80
C VAL A 239 -7.17 -4.06 4.63
N PRO A 240 -6.79 -3.03 5.43
CA PRO A 240 -5.45 -2.43 5.35
C PRO A 240 -4.32 -3.45 5.57
N HIS A 241 -4.43 -4.31 6.59
CA HIS A 241 -3.39 -5.31 6.86
C HIS A 241 -3.31 -6.38 5.77
N PHE A 242 -4.42 -6.73 5.12
CA PHE A 242 -4.40 -7.63 3.97
C PHE A 242 -3.74 -6.94 2.77
N PHE A 243 -4.30 -5.85 2.25
CA PHE A 243 -3.79 -5.25 1.01
C PHE A 243 -2.41 -4.62 1.19
N CYS A 244 -2.21 -3.78 2.21
CA CYS A 244 -0.94 -3.13 2.42
C CYS A 244 0.11 -4.10 3.00
N GLY A 245 -0.28 -5.04 3.86
CA GLY A 245 0.63 -6.07 4.38
C GLY A 245 1.07 -7.07 3.32
N ALA A 246 0.15 -7.56 2.49
CA ALA A 246 0.47 -8.42 1.35
C ALA A 246 1.43 -7.73 0.39
N THR A 247 1.12 -6.49 -0.01
CA THR A 247 1.99 -5.71 -0.90
C THR A 247 3.38 -5.53 -0.29
N SER A 248 3.45 -5.17 0.99
CA SER A 248 4.72 -5.05 1.72
C SER A 248 5.53 -6.34 1.71
N ALA A 249 4.87 -7.50 1.87
CA ALA A 249 5.56 -8.78 1.79
C ALA A 249 6.05 -9.11 0.39
N VAL A 250 5.34 -8.74 -0.69
CA VAL A 250 5.84 -8.93 -2.06
C VAL A 250 7.12 -8.10 -2.27
N TYR A 251 7.16 -6.86 -1.80
CA TYR A 251 8.34 -5.99 -1.86
C TYR A 251 9.50 -6.50 -0.98
N GLY A 252 9.18 -6.96 0.23
CA GLY A 252 10.14 -7.59 1.12
C GLY A 252 10.67 -8.92 0.57
N ASN A 253 9.83 -9.72 -0.10
CA ASN A 253 10.23 -10.98 -0.72
C ASN A 253 11.18 -10.74 -1.90
N ALA A 254 10.86 -9.79 -2.78
CA ALA A 254 11.71 -9.49 -3.93
C ALA A 254 13.13 -9.06 -3.52
N THR A 255 13.26 -8.37 -2.39
CA THR A 255 14.54 -7.84 -1.88
C THR A 255 15.24 -8.77 -0.91
N GLY A 256 14.51 -9.59 -0.15
CA GLY A 256 15.01 -10.32 1.01
C GLY A 256 14.41 -11.70 1.25
N GLY A 257 13.70 -12.26 0.27
CA GLY A 257 13.08 -13.58 0.37
C GLY A 257 12.06 -13.71 1.51
N ILE A 258 11.87 -14.92 2.03
CA ILE A 258 10.93 -15.23 3.13
C ILE A 258 11.16 -14.31 4.34
N ARG A 259 12.42 -14.06 4.71
CA ARG A 259 12.74 -13.18 5.85
C ARG A 259 12.32 -11.75 5.59
N GLY A 260 12.57 -11.23 4.39
CA GLY A 260 12.13 -9.90 3.99
C GLY A 260 10.61 -9.79 3.93
N ALA A 261 9.93 -10.83 3.44
CA ALA A 261 8.47 -10.88 3.40
C ALA A 261 7.86 -10.75 4.80
N VAL A 262 8.34 -11.55 5.77
CA VAL A 262 7.86 -11.53 7.16
C VAL A 262 8.24 -10.23 7.87
N LEU A 263 9.53 -9.89 7.93
CA LEU A 263 9.98 -8.72 8.68
C LEU A 263 9.47 -7.41 8.07
N GLY A 264 9.47 -7.31 6.74
CA GLY A 264 9.02 -6.12 6.04
C GLY A 264 7.53 -5.84 6.24
N SER A 265 6.69 -6.87 6.13
CA SER A 265 5.25 -6.74 6.38
C SER A 265 4.91 -6.56 7.86
N PHE A 266 5.65 -7.19 8.79
CA PHE A 266 5.50 -6.94 10.22
C PHE A 266 5.78 -5.48 10.58
N VAL A 267 6.92 -4.94 10.13
CA VAL A 267 7.29 -3.53 10.38
C VAL A 267 6.26 -2.60 9.75
N GLN A 268 5.82 -2.89 8.51
CA GLN A 268 4.76 -2.10 7.90
C GLN A 268 3.45 -2.19 8.69
N GLY A 269 3.08 -3.35 9.21
CA GLY A 269 1.92 -3.56 10.07
C GLY A 269 1.97 -2.67 11.31
N VAL A 270 3.13 -2.61 11.97
CA VAL A 270 3.35 -1.69 13.09
C VAL A 270 3.15 -0.24 12.66
N VAL A 271 3.80 0.18 11.57
CA VAL A 271 3.72 1.57 11.08
C VAL A 271 2.28 1.98 10.78
N ILE A 272 1.50 1.16 10.07
CA ILE A 272 0.11 1.52 9.73
C ILE A 272 -0.82 1.52 10.95
N SER A 273 -0.50 0.79 12.01
CA SER A 273 -1.30 0.81 13.23
C SER A 273 -1.06 2.07 14.06
N PHE A 274 0.16 2.61 14.06
CA PHE A 274 0.46 3.88 14.74
C PHE A 274 0.07 5.11 13.91
N MET A 275 -0.01 5.01 12.58
CA MET A 275 -0.30 6.15 11.72
C MET A 275 -1.61 6.89 12.04
N PRO A 276 -2.73 6.19 12.32
CA PRO A 276 -3.97 6.78 12.81
C PRO A 276 -3.81 7.74 14.00
N LEU A 277 -2.89 7.46 14.94
CA LEU A 277 -2.69 8.31 16.12
C LEU A 277 -2.27 9.73 15.75
N PHE A 278 -1.50 9.88 14.67
CA PHE A 278 -1.04 11.17 14.18
C PHE A 278 -2.11 11.89 13.37
N LEU A 279 -3.01 11.15 12.71
CA LEU A 279 -4.06 11.70 11.85
C LEU A 279 -5.34 12.05 12.60
N MET A 280 -5.65 11.35 13.70
CA MET A 280 -6.86 11.60 14.49
C MET A 280 -7.03 13.06 14.91
N PRO A 281 -6.02 13.78 15.44
CA PRO A 281 -6.17 15.18 15.80
C PRO A 281 -6.47 16.11 14.62
N LEU A 282 -6.18 15.68 13.38
CA LEU A 282 -6.45 16.46 12.17
C LEU A 282 -7.89 16.27 11.69
N VAL A 283 -8.45 15.06 11.86
CA VAL A 283 -9.81 14.72 11.42
C VAL A 283 -10.87 14.90 12.51
N SER A 284 -10.49 14.89 13.79
CA SER A 284 -11.40 15.03 14.93
C SER A 284 -12.11 16.38 14.94
N ASN A 285 -11.44 17.44 14.51
CA ASN A 285 -11.99 18.79 14.39
C ASN A 285 -13.10 18.90 13.33
N LEU A 286 -13.26 17.87 12.49
CA LEU A 286 -14.31 17.78 11.47
C LEU A 286 -15.48 16.87 11.89
N GLY A 287 -15.52 16.41 13.14
CA GLY A 287 -16.58 15.55 13.67
C GLY A 287 -16.34 14.04 13.54
N PHE A 288 -15.17 13.62 13.03
CA PHE A 288 -14.77 12.21 13.00
C PHE A 288 -14.03 11.83 14.28
N THR A 289 -14.75 11.38 15.31
CA THR A 289 -14.19 11.11 16.65
C THR A 289 -13.84 9.64 16.93
N GLY A 290 -14.00 8.75 15.95
CA GLY A 290 -13.74 7.30 16.13
C GLY A 290 -13.24 6.56 14.89
N SER A 291 -12.92 7.26 13.82
CA SER A 291 -12.39 6.66 12.58
C SER A 291 -11.40 7.59 11.91
N THR A 292 -10.40 6.99 11.26
CA THR A 292 -9.39 7.73 10.50
C THR A 292 -8.73 6.82 9.47
N PHE A 293 -7.81 7.38 8.70
CA PHE A 293 -7.05 6.69 7.68
C PHE A 293 -5.82 6.00 8.30
N SER A 294 -5.47 4.81 7.81
CA SER A 294 -4.35 4.02 8.36
C SER A 294 -3.14 3.91 7.44
N ASP A 295 -3.35 3.98 6.12
CA ASP A 295 -2.24 3.73 5.20
C ASP A 295 -1.15 4.79 5.31
N THR A 296 0.09 4.37 5.04
CA THR A 296 1.27 5.18 5.32
C THR A 296 1.26 6.52 4.60
N ASP A 297 0.73 6.57 3.38
CA ASP A 297 0.85 7.76 2.54
C ASP A 297 -0.12 8.85 3.00
N TYR A 298 -1.30 8.44 3.50
CA TYR A 298 -2.21 9.34 4.21
C TYR A 298 -1.54 9.95 5.43
N GLY A 299 -0.81 9.11 6.17
CA GLY A 299 0.03 9.50 7.29
C GLY A 299 1.06 10.57 6.94
N ILE A 300 1.86 10.30 5.92
CA ILE A 300 2.91 11.21 5.45
C ILE A 300 2.30 12.54 4.97
N ILE A 301 1.23 12.49 4.17
CA ILE A 301 0.51 13.69 3.73
C ILE A 301 -0.01 14.49 4.92
N GLY A 302 -0.73 13.82 5.84
CA GLY A 302 -1.36 14.47 6.98
C GLY A 302 -0.33 15.04 7.96
N LEU A 303 0.75 14.32 8.22
CA LEU A 303 1.86 14.84 9.04
C LEU A 303 2.54 16.04 8.38
N LEU A 304 2.89 15.95 7.10
CA LEU A 304 3.60 17.01 6.40
C LEU A 304 2.74 18.29 6.35
N LEU A 305 1.52 18.20 5.85
CA LEU A 305 0.64 19.36 5.70
C LEU A 305 0.07 19.83 7.05
N GLY A 306 -0.27 18.90 7.94
CA GLY A 306 -0.86 19.21 9.25
C GLY A 306 0.11 19.90 10.18
N GLN A 307 1.37 19.46 10.23
CA GLN A 307 2.39 20.15 11.03
C GLN A 307 2.76 21.51 10.41
N SER A 308 2.84 21.60 9.08
CA SER A 308 3.07 22.88 8.40
C SER A 308 1.96 23.90 8.71
N SER A 309 0.70 23.46 8.67
CA SER A 309 -0.46 24.28 9.05
C SER A 309 -0.34 24.79 10.48
N ARG A 310 0.07 23.93 11.43
CA ARG A 310 0.27 24.32 12.83
C ARG A 310 1.42 25.31 13.05
N MET A 311 2.50 25.21 12.28
CA MET A 311 3.69 26.06 12.43
C MET A 311 3.50 27.48 11.89
N GLY A 312 2.75 27.64 10.79
CA GLY A 312 2.65 28.95 10.12
C GLY A 312 1.45 29.10 9.19
N GLY A 313 0.39 28.31 9.41
CA GLY A 313 -0.86 28.38 8.66
C GLY A 313 -0.66 28.21 7.16
N GLN A 314 -1.39 29.02 6.38
CA GLN A 314 -1.34 28.99 4.91
C GLN A 314 0.06 29.18 4.32
N ILE A 315 0.89 30.06 4.90
CA ILE A 315 2.20 30.42 4.33
C ILE A 315 3.15 29.23 4.43
N ALA A 316 3.20 28.58 5.59
CA ALA A 316 4.05 27.42 5.81
C ALA A 316 3.66 26.25 4.90
N VAL A 317 2.37 26.00 4.72
CA VAL A 317 1.87 24.96 3.80
C VAL A 317 2.29 25.23 2.35
N ILE A 318 2.09 26.46 1.87
CA ILE A 318 2.48 26.85 0.51
C ILE A 318 4.00 26.73 0.33
N ALA A 319 4.79 27.14 1.33
CA ALA A 319 6.23 27.03 1.30
C ALA A 319 6.70 25.57 1.19
N VAL A 320 6.11 24.66 1.97
CA VAL A 320 6.44 23.22 1.91
C VAL A 320 6.10 22.64 0.54
N ILE A 321 4.93 22.95 -0.02
CA ILE A 321 4.53 22.50 -1.36
C ILE A 321 5.47 23.06 -2.43
N ALA A 322 5.88 24.33 -2.31
CA ALA A 322 6.85 24.94 -3.20
C ALA A 322 8.22 24.25 -3.11
N VAL A 323 8.70 23.91 -1.91
CA VAL A 323 9.96 23.17 -1.72
C VAL A 323 9.89 21.79 -2.36
N VAL A 324 8.78 21.06 -2.19
CA VAL A 324 8.58 19.76 -2.85
C VAL A 324 8.61 19.93 -4.38
N GLY A 325 7.91 20.93 -4.92
CA GLY A 325 7.89 21.24 -6.35
C GLY A 325 9.27 21.61 -6.91
N ILE A 326 10.01 22.49 -6.21
CA ILE A 326 11.37 22.89 -6.59
C ILE A 326 12.30 21.67 -6.56
N THR A 327 12.20 20.83 -5.54
CA THR A 327 13.00 19.60 -5.44
C THR A 327 12.72 18.66 -6.61
N MET A 328 11.44 18.47 -6.99
CA MET A 328 11.07 17.69 -8.17
C MET A 328 11.65 18.28 -9.46
N PHE A 329 11.64 19.60 -9.60
CA PHE A 329 12.21 20.29 -10.75
C PHE A 329 13.73 20.13 -10.82
N LEU A 330 14.44 20.34 -9.70
CA LEU A 330 15.90 20.15 -9.62
C LEU A 330 16.30 18.70 -9.94
N LEU A 331 15.59 17.71 -9.39
CA LEU A 331 15.83 16.29 -9.70
C LEU A 331 15.61 15.97 -11.18
N THR A 332 14.66 16.65 -11.82
CA THR A 332 14.43 16.54 -13.27
C THR A 332 15.61 17.15 -14.04
N ALA A 333 16.02 18.37 -13.69
CA ALA A 333 17.11 19.07 -14.37
C ALA A 333 18.46 18.31 -14.27
N VAL A 334 18.79 17.80 -13.07
CA VAL A 334 19.99 16.97 -12.86
C VAL A 334 19.94 15.69 -13.70
N SER A 335 18.78 15.03 -13.76
CA SER A 335 18.63 13.81 -14.55
C SER A 335 18.72 14.05 -16.06
N ALA A 336 18.25 15.19 -16.55
CA ALA A 336 18.40 15.58 -17.96
C ALA A 336 19.87 15.85 -18.30
N LYS A 337 20.60 16.53 -17.41
CA LYS A 337 22.04 16.80 -17.60
C LYS A 337 22.89 15.52 -17.63
N ASN A 338 22.57 14.53 -16.80
CA ASN A 338 23.30 13.26 -16.80
C ASN A 338 23.05 12.46 -18.08
N LYS A 339 21.80 12.42 -18.59
CA LYS A 339 21.51 11.77 -19.88
C LYS A 339 22.27 12.37 -21.05
N GLY A 340 22.34 13.69 -21.13
CA GLY A 340 23.08 14.37 -22.20
C GLY A 340 24.58 14.06 -22.17
N LYS A 341 25.17 13.85 -20.98
CA LYS A 341 26.59 13.44 -20.86
C LYS A 341 26.84 12.00 -21.26
N ASP A 342 25.92 11.09 -20.94
CA ASP A 342 26.05 9.68 -21.30
C ASP A 342 25.89 9.47 -22.82
N GLU A 343 25.06 10.29 -23.49
CA GLU A 343 24.90 10.31 -24.95
C GLU A 343 26.09 10.96 -25.69
N GLU A 344 26.80 11.88 -25.04
CA GLU A 344 28.01 12.54 -25.60
C GLU A 344 29.28 11.69 -25.42
N ALA A 345 29.23 10.69 -24.52
CA ALA A 345 30.33 9.78 -24.22
C ALA A 345 30.22 8.41 -24.90
N ALA A 346 29.11 8.13 -25.58
CA ALA A 346 28.83 6.88 -26.33
C ALA A 346 29.00 7.09 -27.84
#